data_AF-F2L1T5-F1
#
_entry.id   AF-F2L1T5-F1
#
_cell.length_a   1.000
_cell.length_b   1.000
_cell.length_c   1.000
_cell.angle_alpha   90.00
_cell.angle_beta   90.00
_cell.angle_gamma   90.00
#
_symmetry.space_group_name_H-M   'P 1'
#
loop_
_entity.id
_entity.type
_entity.pdbx_description
1 polymer ?
#
loop_
_entity_poly.entity_id
_entity_poly.type
_entity_poly.pdbx_seq_one_letter_code
_entity_poly.pdbx_strand_id
1 'polypeptide(L)'
;MRPVYQVRLDKVIEALRRAAGDRRLAVLFGSAVESEVVHDLDVLIDGSDLGEALRLSAEIEEALGVPADVVPAGLAPPCLVAEALTRGVVVAADSDYYDELLYLSVGQCQDLKIKLREAGINVT
;
A
#
# COMPACT_ATOMS: atom_id res chain seq x y z
N MET A 1 -8.36 4.31 22.84
CA MET A 1 -8.34 5.38 21.81
C MET A 1 -7.07 5.16 21.01
N ARG A 2 -7.16 4.90 19.70
CA ARG A 2 -5.96 4.82 18.85
C ARG A 2 -5.38 6.24 18.72
N PRO A 3 -4.05 6.43 18.84
CA PRO A 3 -3.43 7.73 18.61
C PRO A 3 -3.70 8.20 17.18
N VAL A 4 -3.83 9.51 17.00
CA VAL A 4 -3.94 10.17 15.70
C VAL A 4 -2.71 11.02 15.46
N TYR A 5 -2.27 11.07 14.22
CA TYR A 5 -1.08 11.78 13.79
C TYR A 5 -1.46 12.78 12.72
N GLN A 6 -0.88 13.98 12.82
CA GLN A 6 -1.02 14.99 11.77
C GLN A 6 0.18 14.86 10.82
N VAL A 7 -0.10 14.52 9.57
CA VAL A 7 0.89 14.32 8.52
C VAL A 7 0.69 15.34 7.41
N ARG A 8 1.77 15.63 6.68
CA ARG A 8 1.65 16.35 5.41
C ARG A 8 2.07 15.41 4.29
N LEU A 9 1.23 15.29 3.27
CA LEU A 9 1.44 14.34 2.18
C LEU A 9 2.77 14.56 1.46
N ASP A 10 3.21 15.81 1.29
CA ASP A 10 4.50 16.15 0.69
C ASP A 10 5.69 15.53 1.45
N LYS A 11 5.68 15.62 2.78
CA LYS A 11 6.71 15.05 3.65
C LYS A 11 6.68 13.52 3.65
N VAL A 12 5.48 12.94 3.65
CA VAL A 12 5.32 11.48 3.60
C VAL A 12 5.89 10.94 2.30
N ILE A 13 5.52 11.53 1.15
CA ILE A 13 6.05 11.13 -0.16
C ILE A 13 7.57 11.30 -0.20
N GLU A 14 8.12 12.38 0.34
CA GLU A 14 9.57 12.59 0.38
C GLU A 14 10.29 11.51 1.20
N ALA A 15 9.78 11.18 2.38
CA ALA A 15 10.33 10.10 3.21
C ALA A 15 10.23 8.74 2.49
N LEU A 16 9.08 8.43 1.90
CA LEU A 16 8.89 7.21 1.13
C LEU A 16 9.80 7.11 -0.08
N ARG A 17 10.05 8.21 -0.82
CA ARG A 17 11.00 8.20 -1.94
C ARG A 17 12.41 7.84 -1.49
N ARG A 18 12.83 8.32 -0.33
CA ARG A 18 14.16 8.02 0.23
C ARG A 18 14.24 6.56 0.67
N ALA A 19 13.23 6.08 1.39
CA ALA A 19 13.18 4.73 1.93
C ALA A 19 12.98 3.67 0.81
N ALA A 20 12.24 4.01 -0.25
CA ALA A 20 11.97 3.09 -1.36
C ALA A 20 13.22 2.73 -2.17
N GLY A 21 14.25 3.60 -2.21
CA GLY A 21 15.48 3.34 -2.95
C GLY A 21 15.22 2.96 -4.43
N ASP A 22 15.84 1.87 -4.88
CA ASP A 22 15.74 1.35 -6.26
C ASP A 22 14.60 0.33 -6.46
N ARG A 23 13.58 0.36 -5.60
CA ARG A 23 12.43 -0.54 -5.70
C ARG A 23 11.66 -0.37 -7.01
N ARG A 24 11.12 -1.48 -7.51
CA ARG A 24 10.25 -1.49 -8.70
C ARG A 24 8.86 -0.95 -8.41
N LEU A 25 8.42 -0.98 -7.15
CA LEU A 25 7.13 -0.41 -6.77
C LEU A 25 7.16 0.08 -5.32
N ALA A 26 6.67 1.29 -5.12
CA ALA A 26 6.26 1.80 -3.81
C ALA A 26 5.04 2.72 -4.01
N VAL A 27 3.96 2.44 -3.30
CA VAL A 27 2.70 3.20 -3.40
C VAL A 27 2.17 3.50 -2.00
N LEU A 28 2.00 4.79 -1.71
CA LEU A 28 1.26 5.22 -0.52
C LEU A 28 -0.23 5.11 -0.82
N PHE A 29 -1.01 4.47 0.04
CA PHE A 29 -2.45 4.36 -0.12
C PHE A 29 -3.18 4.55 1.22
N GLY A 30 -4.47 4.22 1.25
CA GLY A 30 -5.29 4.32 2.45
C GLY A 30 -5.53 5.76 2.88
N SER A 31 -5.68 5.95 4.20
CA SER A 31 -6.20 7.21 4.76
C SER A 31 -5.29 8.42 4.51
N ALA A 32 -3.98 8.21 4.40
CA ALA A 32 -2.99 9.27 4.20
C ALA A 32 -3.07 9.95 2.82
N VAL A 33 -3.75 9.34 1.85
CA VAL A 33 -4.01 9.95 0.54
C VAL A 33 -5.21 10.92 0.60
N GLU A 34 -6.13 10.71 1.55
CA GLU A 34 -7.40 11.44 1.63
C GLU A 34 -7.44 12.46 2.79
N SER A 35 -6.60 12.30 3.81
CA SER A 35 -6.62 13.07 5.05
C SER A 35 -5.21 13.37 5.56
N GLU A 36 -5.04 14.55 6.17
CA GLU A 36 -3.82 14.91 6.93
C GLU A 36 -3.84 14.36 8.37
N VAL A 37 -4.97 13.83 8.84
CA VAL A 37 -5.10 13.20 10.16
C VAL A 37 -5.30 11.70 9.96
N VAL A 38 -4.30 10.92 10.39
CA VAL A 38 -4.22 9.47 10.13
C VAL A 38 -3.86 8.69 11.39
N HIS A 39 -4.09 7.38 11.38
CA HIS A 39 -3.62 6.47 12.42
C HIS A 39 -2.27 5.85 12.09
N ASP A 40 -2.06 5.59 10.80
CA ASP A 40 -0.96 4.87 10.19
C ASP A 40 -0.78 5.33 8.73
N LEU A 41 0.34 4.92 8.14
CA LEU A 41 0.66 5.11 6.74
C LEU A 41 0.63 3.75 6.03
N ASP A 42 -0.32 3.53 5.14
CA ASP A 42 -0.41 2.29 4.37
C ASP A 42 0.46 2.36 3.11
N VAL A 43 1.39 1.42 2.96
CA VAL A 43 2.37 1.42 1.86
C VAL A 43 2.45 0.04 1.21
N LEU A 44 2.21 -0.02 -0.09
CA LEU A 44 2.41 -1.21 -0.90
C LEU A 44 3.79 -1.16 -1.54
N ILE A 45 4.56 -2.25 -1.47
CA ILE A 45 5.87 -2.39 -2.12
C ILE A 45 5.95 -3.63 -3.01
N ASP A 46 6.91 -3.67 -3.94
CA ASP A 46 7.17 -4.87 -4.73
C ASP A 46 7.76 -6.02 -3.90
N GLY A 47 7.64 -7.23 -4.46
CA GLY A 47 8.21 -8.45 -3.86
C GLY A 47 7.28 -9.17 -2.90
N SER A 48 7.87 -10.04 -2.05
CA SER A 48 7.14 -10.91 -1.13
C SER A 48 7.90 -11.16 0.19
N ASP A 49 8.92 -10.35 0.49
CA ASP A 49 9.72 -10.48 1.71
C ASP A 49 9.11 -9.65 2.84
N LEU A 50 8.52 -10.32 3.83
CA LEU A 50 7.96 -9.68 5.01
C LEU A 50 9.03 -9.01 5.88
N GLY A 51 10.22 -9.60 5.99
CA GLY A 51 11.30 -9.01 6.77
C GLY A 51 11.80 -7.70 6.17
N GLU A 52 11.78 -7.60 4.84
CA GLU A 52 12.08 -6.35 4.14
C GLU A 52 11.01 -5.29 4.36
N ALA A 53 9.73 -5.68 4.29
CA ALA A 53 8.60 -4.80 4.57
C ALA A 53 8.67 -4.24 6.00
N LEU A 54 8.95 -5.08 7.00
CA LEU A 54 9.09 -4.67 8.40
C LEU A 54 10.27 -3.70 8.63
N ARG A 55 11.40 -3.91 7.95
CA ARG A 55 12.53 -2.97 8.02
C ARG A 55 12.16 -1.61 7.43
N LEU A 56 11.47 -1.60 6.30
CA LEU A 56 11.03 -0.37 5.65
C LEU A 56 9.99 0.36 6.50
N SER A 57 9.06 -0.36 7.12
CA SER A 57 8.11 0.17 8.09
C SER A 57 8.83 0.89 9.22
N ALA A 58 9.81 0.24 9.86
CA ALA A 58 10.60 0.86 10.93
C ALA A 58 11.35 2.12 10.47
N GLU A 59 11.94 2.12 9.27
CA GLU A 59 12.63 3.30 8.71
C GLU A 59 11.67 4.48 8.50
N ILE A 60 10.48 4.22 7.97
CA ILE A 60 9.45 5.25 7.76
C ILE A 60 8.95 5.80 9.12
N GLU A 61 8.71 4.90 10.08
CA GLU A 61 8.27 5.25 11.43
C GLU A 61 9.32 6.12 12.16
N GLU A 62 10.60 5.78 12.06
CA GLU A 62 11.69 6.57 12.62
C GLU A 62 11.79 7.96 11.97
N ALA A 63 11.56 8.06 10.66
CA ALA A 63 11.65 9.30 9.92
C ALA A 63 10.46 10.25 10.15
N LEU A 64 9.25 9.71 10.30
CA LEU A 64 8.00 10.49 10.33
C LEU A 64 7.35 10.56 11.72
N GLY A 65 7.71 9.65 12.64
CA GLY A 65 7.07 9.53 13.95
C GLY A 65 5.62 9.06 13.89
N VAL A 66 5.22 8.41 12.78
CA VAL A 66 3.87 7.89 12.52
C VAL A 66 3.98 6.41 12.17
N PRO A 67 3.14 5.52 12.72
CA PRO A 67 3.12 4.11 12.38
C PRO A 67 3.00 3.88 10.86
N ALA A 68 3.69 2.89 10.33
CA ALA A 68 3.66 2.59 8.90
C ALA A 68 3.35 1.11 8.68
N ASP A 69 2.24 0.81 8.00
CA ASP A 69 1.92 -0.55 7.56
C ASP A 69 2.46 -0.76 6.14
N VAL A 70 3.61 -1.40 6.05
CA VAL A 70 4.24 -1.74 4.77
C VAL A 70 3.89 -3.18 4.42
N VAL A 71 3.23 -3.36 3.28
CA VAL A 71 2.82 -4.66 2.78
C VAL A 71 3.47 -4.98 1.44
N PRO A 72 4.11 -6.15 1.27
CA PRO A 72 4.64 -6.57 -0.01
C PRO A 72 3.53 -7.15 -0.89
N ALA A 73 3.50 -6.73 -2.16
CA ALA A 73 2.43 -7.06 -3.10
C ALA A 73 2.22 -8.58 -3.28
N GLY A 74 3.29 -9.38 -3.19
CA GLY A 74 3.21 -10.84 -3.29
C GLY A 74 2.56 -11.54 -2.08
N LEU A 75 2.37 -10.84 -0.95
CA LEU A 75 1.67 -11.37 0.24
C LEU A 75 0.33 -10.66 0.51
N ALA A 76 0.09 -9.53 -0.15
CA ALA A 76 -1.11 -8.73 0.05
C ALA A 76 -2.36 -9.40 -0.57
N PRO A 77 -3.55 -9.22 0.03
CA PRO A 77 -4.80 -9.61 -0.61
C PRO A 77 -4.98 -8.88 -1.96
N PRO A 78 -5.50 -9.55 -3.01
CA PRO A 78 -5.55 -8.97 -4.35
C PRO A 78 -6.38 -7.69 -4.43
N CYS A 79 -7.47 -7.62 -3.66
CA CYS A 79 -8.27 -6.39 -3.60
C CYS A 79 -7.54 -5.22 -2.94
N LEU A 80 -6.67 -5.48 -1.97
CA LEU A 80 -5.84 -4.45 -1.34
C LEU A 80 -4.79 -3.93 -2.32
N VAL A 81 -4.15 -4.84 -3.08
CA VAL A 81 -3.22 -4.46 -4.15
C VAL A 81 -3.93 -3.61 -5.20
N ALA A 82 -5.10 -4.05 -5.67
CA ALA A 82 -5.88 -3.29 -6.66
C ALA A 82 -6.28 -1.90 -6.13
N GLU A 83 -6.68 -1.80 -4.85
CA GLU A 83 -6.97 -0.52 -4.21
C GLU A 83 -5.74 0.39 -4.20
N ALA A 84 -4.61 -0.11 -3.70
CA ALA A 84 -3.37 0.65 -3.63
C ALA A 84 -2.95 1.17 -5.00
N LEU A 85 -2.96 0.32 -6.04
CA LEU A 85 -2.54 0.71 -7.38
C LEU A 85 -3.50 1.70 -8.06
N THR A 86 -4.80 1.64 -7.77
CA THR A 86 -5.81 2.48 -8.44
C THR A 86 -6.12 3.79 -7.71
N ARG A 87 -5.97 3.83 -6.38
CA ARG A 87 -6.29 5.00 -5.54
C ARG A 87 -5.09 5.61 -4.84
N GLY A 88 -3.97 4.89 -4.79
CA GLY A 88 -2.76 5.34 -4.11
C GLY A 88 -1.95 6.37 -4.91
N VAL A 89 -1.00 6.98 -4.21
CA VAL A 89 0.02 7.84 -4.79
C VAL A 89 1.26 6.99 -5.09
N VAL A 90 1.55 6.83 -6.37
CA VAL A 90 2.74 6.11 -6.84
C VAL A 90 3.99 6.92 -6.50
N VAL A 91 4.87 6.33 -5.71
CA VAL A 91 6.14 6.93 -5.26
C VAL A 91 7.30 6.46 -6.12
N ALA A 92 7.31 5.16 -6.45
CA ALA A 92 8.23 4.51 -7.38
C ALA A 92 7.46 3.46 -8.19
N ALA A 93 7.72 3.37 -9.49
CA ALA A 93 7.12 2.36 -10.37
C ALA A 93 8.01 2.07 -11.58
N ASP A 94 8.32 0.79 -11.76
CA ASP A 94 8.63 0.19 -13.05
C ASP A 94 7.31 -0.02 -13.81
N SER A 95 7.21 0.51 -15.03
CA SER A 95 5.94 0.53 -15.77
C SER A 95 5.40 -0.87 -16.06
N ASP A 96 6.29 -1.78 -16.45
CA ASP A 96 5.91 -3.14 -16.86
C ASP A 96 5.42 -3.93 -15.64
N TYR A 97 6.15 -3.83 -14.52
CA TYR A 97 5.74 -4.44 -13.26
C TYR A 97 4.42 -3.87 -12.72
N TYR A 98 4.24 -2.54 -12.79
CA TYR A 98 3.00 -1.89 -12.35
C TYR A 98 1.79 -2.38 -13.16
N ASP A 99 1.90 -2.38 -14.50
CA ASP A 99 0.80 -2.76 -15.39
C ASP A 99 0.41 -4.24 -15.22
N GLU A 100 1.39 -5.14 -15.12
CA GLU A 100 1.16 -6.56 -14.88
C GLU A 100 0.46 -6.79 -13.54
N LEU A 101 0.96 -6.16 -12.48
CA LEU A 101 0.41 -6.31 -11.13
C LEU A 101 -1.01 -5.72 -11.03
N LEU A 102 -1.27 -4.58 -11.68
CA LEU A 102 -2.59 -3.98 -11.73
C LEU A 102 -3.59 -4.90 -12.44
N TYR A 103 -3.25 -5.38 -13.63
CA TYR A 103 -4.10 -6.29 -14.39
C TYR A 103 -4.45 -7.55 -13.58
N LEU A 104 -3.43 -8.17 -12.98
CA LEU A 104 -3.59 -9.39 -12.20
C LEU A 104 -4.45 -9.17 -10.95
N SER A 105 -4.14 -8.12 -10.17
CA SER A 105 -4.82 -7.84 -8.89
C SER A 105 -6.29 -7.46 -9.09
N VAL A 106 -6.62 -6.68 -10.12
CA VAL A 106 -8.01 -6.36 -10.47
C VAL A 106 -8.78 -7.61 -10.86
N GLY A 107 -8.20 -8.46 -11.72
CA GLY A 107 -8.83 -9.72 -12.14
C GLY A 107 -9.11 -10.65 -10.94
N GLN A 108 -8.09 -10.89 -10.11
CA GLN A 108 -8.23 -11.72 -8.91
C GLN A 108 -9.22 -11.14 -7.90
N CYS A 109 -9.26 -9.81 -7.73
CA CYS A 109 -10.23 -9.18 -6.84
C CYS A 109 -11.67 -9.35 -7.34
N GLN A 110 -11.91 -9.25 -8.65
CA GLN A 110 -13.23 -9.51 -9.23
C GLN A 110 -13.66 -10.97 -9.05
N ASP A 111 -12.76 -11.91 -9.34
CA ASP A 111 -13.03 -13.34 -9.15
C ASP A 111 -13.37 -13.66 -7.68
N LEU A 112 -12.63 -13.07 -6.74
CA LEU A 112 -12.90 -13.21 -5.31
C LEU A 112 -14.30 -12.66 -4.95
N LYS A 113 -14.64 -11.47 -5.43
CA LYS A 113 -15.96 -10.85 -5.19
C LYS A 113 -17.11 -11.69 -5.76
N ILE A 114 -16.94 -12.27 -6.95
CA ILE A 114 -17.94 -13.16 -7.56
C ILE A 114 -18.13 -14.41 -6.70
N LYS A 115 -17.04 -15.09 -6.33
CA LYS A 115 -17.08 -16.31 -5.50
C LYS A 115 -17.71 -16.06 -4.12
N LEU A 116 -17.39 -14.93 -3.48
CA LEU A 116 -17.98 -14.56 -2.20
C LEU A 116 -19.50 -14.33 -2.33
N ARG A 117 -19.95 -13.67 -3.41
CA ARG A 117 -21.37 -13.47 -3.70
C ARG A 117 -22.09 -14.80 -3.94
N GLU A 118 -21.49 -15.73 -4.68
CA GLU A 118 -22.04 -17.08 -4.89
C GLU A 118 -22.16 -17.87 -3.58
N ALA A 119 -21.24 -17.64 -2.63
CA ALA A 119 -21.29 -18.22 -1.29
C ALA A 119 -22.30 -17.53 -0.36
N GLY A 120 -23.03 -16.52 -0.83
CA GLY A 120 -23.98 -15.74 -0.02
C GLY A 120 -23.33 -14.72 0.93
N ILE A 121 -22.04 -14.41 0.71
CA ILE A 121 -21.31 -13.40 1.47
C ILE A 121 -21.34 -12.09 0.68
N ASN A 122 -22.05 -11.07 1.21
CA ASN A 122 -22.05 -9.75 0.60
C ASN A 122 -20.73 -9.03 0.90
N VAL A 123 -20.02 -8.67 -0.16
CA VAL A 123 -18.80 -7.84 -0.11
C VAL A 123 -19.19 -6.48 -0.69
N THR A 124 -19.08 -5.43 0.14
CA THR A 124 -19.31 -4.03 -0.26
C THR A 124 -18.10 -3.49 -1.00
#